data_AF-A0A285P0A3-F1
#
_entry.id   AF-A0A285P0A3-F1
#
_cell.length_a   1.000
_cell.length_b   1.000
_cell.length_c   1.000
_cell.angle_alpha   90.00
_cell.angle_beta   90.00
_cell.angle_gamma   90.00
#
_symmetry.space_group_name_H-M   'P 1'
#
loop_
_entity.id
_entity.type
_entity.pdbx_description
1 polymer ?
#
loop_
_entity_poly.entity_id
_entity_poly.type
_entity_poly.pdbx_seq_one_letter_code
_entity_poly.pdbx_strand_id
1 'polypeptide(L)'
;MSVRHKTREYIENLFGELKKHVQNGEHTIFNIYAKEEIDLQEFELVDVKVDFSDAESVKRFLDRTTRETLEGEVKGLKLIAMVIDKGDDYIFSSQVELDESIKESIKEKIEQLKEE
;
A
#
# COMPACT_ATOMS: atom_id res chain seq x y z
N MET A 1 4.96 23.68 3.33
CA MET A 1 5.11 22.29 2.83
C MET A 1 4.24 22.10 1.60
N SER A 2 4.80 21.57 0.51
CA SER A 2 4.04 21.20 -0.70
C SER A 2 3.19 19.94 -0.44
N VAL A 3 2.07 19.80 -1.15
CA VAL A 3 1.22 18.58 -1.13
C VAL A 3 2.06 17.34 -1.38
N ARG A 4 2.96 17.38 -2.37
CA ARG A 4 3.90 16.28 -2.67
C ARG A 4 4.78 15.88 -1.49
N HIS A 5 5.24 16.84 -0.67
CA HIS A 5 6.04 16.51 0.51
C HIS A 5 5.20 15.80 1.57
N LYS A 6 3.94 16.24 1.79
CA LYS A 6 3.03 15.59 2.72
C LYS A 6 2.67 14.17 2.27
N THR A 7 2.35 13.99 0.99
CA THR A 7 2.07 12.66 0.42
C THR A 7 3.27 11.74 0.53
N ARG A 8 4.48 12.27 0.28
CA ARG A 8 5.72 11.50 0.43
C ARG A 8 5.93 11.03 1.87
N GLU A 9 5.80 11.94 2.82
CA GLU A 9 5.95 11.64 4.25
C GLU A 9 4.90 10.60 4.72
N TYR A 10 3.65 10.74 4.26
CA TYR A 10 2.59 9.77 4.51
C TYR A 10 2.97 8.36 4.03
N ILE A 11 3.43 8.25 2.78
CA ILE A 11 3.85 6.98 2.18
C ILE A 11 5.06 6.37 2.91
N GLU A 12 6.05 7.20 3.26
CA GLU A 12 7.22 6.76 4.01
C GLU A 12 6.85 6.23 5.39
N ASN A 13 5.87 6.84 6.06
CA ASN A 13 5.36 6.35 7.34
C ASN A 13 4.68 4.98 7.19
N LEU A 14 3.77 4.83 6.21
CA LEU A 14 3.12 3.55 5.95
C LEU A 14 4.15 2.44 5.63
N PHE A 15 5.06 2.73 4.72
CA PHE A 15 6.13 1.80 4.34
C PHE A 15 7.09 1.50 5.50
N GLY A 16 7.37 2.49 6.34
CA GLY A 16 8.21 2.34 7.52
C GLY A 16 7.66 1.34 8.52
N GLU A 17 6.35 1.37 8.79
CA GLU A 17 5.69 0.36 9.63
C GLU A 17 5.80 -1.03 9.01
N LEU A 18 5.51 -1.17 7.71
CA LEU A 18 5.67 -2.45 7.01
C LEU A 18 7.10 -3.00 7.16
N LYS A 19 8.10 -2.15 6.91
CA LYS A 19 9.52 -2.52 6.95
C LYS A 19 9.96 -3.09 8.29
N LYS A 20 9.34 -2.70 9.42
CA LYS A 20 9.65 -3.26 10.75
C LYS A 20 9.28 -4.73 10.87
N HIS A 21 8.31 -5.19 10.06
CA HIS A 21 7.77 -6.53 10.15
C HIS A 21 8.31 -7.47 9.05
N VAL A 22 8.98 -6.97 8.01
CA VAL A 22 9.61 -7.80 6.96
C VAL A 22 11.12 -7.92 7.11
N GLN A 23 11.65 -9.07 6.69
CA GLN A 23 13.09 -9.27 6.51
C GLN A 23 13.53 -8.75 5.14
N ASN A 24 14.84 -8.51 4.99
CA ASN A 24 15.44 -8.16 3.70
C ASN A 24 15.11 -9.23 2.64
N GLY A 25 14.75 -8.79 1.44
CA GLY A 25 14.36 -9.65 0.32
C GLY A 25 13.34 -8.98 -0.59
N GLU A 26 12.97 -9.67 -1.66
CA GLU A 26 11.90 -9.25 -2.57
C GLU A 26 10.53 -9.59 -1.98
N HIS A 27 9.67 -8.57 -1.84
CA HIS A 27 8.30 -8.72 -1.38
C HIS A 27 7.35 -7.95 -2.30
N THR A 28 6.12 -8.42 -2.42
CA THR A 28 5.06 -7.71 -3.15
C THR A 28 4.27 -6.85 -2.18
N ILE A 29 4.19 -5.56 -2.47
CA ILE A 29 3.40 -4.58 -1.71
C ILE A 29 2.16 -4.25 -2.51
N PHE A 30 0.99 -4.45 -1.91
CA PHE A 30 -0.29 -4.04 -2.44
C PHE A 30 -0.67 -2.68 -1.85
N ASN A 31 -0.66 -1.65 -2.71
CA ASN A 31 -1.16 -0.33 -2.37
C ASN A 31 -2.68 -0.32 -2.55
N ILE A 32 -3.40 0.12 -1.52
CA ILE A 32 -4.86 0.12 -1.50
C ILE A 32 -5.36 1.55 -1.64
N TYR A 33 -6.11 1.81 -2.70
CA TYR A 33 -6.68 3.10 -3.03
C TYR A 33 -8.20 3.08 -2.94
N ALA A 34 -8.80 4.03 -2.24
CA ALA A 34 -10.26 4.15 -2.12
C ALA A 34 -10.72 5.60 -2.29
N LYS A 35 -11.97 5.82 -2.73
CA LYS A 35 -12.51 7.17 -2.92
C LYS A 35 -12.81 7.89 -1.61
N GLU A 36 -13.23 7.15 -0.60
CA GLU A 36 -13.51 7.65 0.75
C GLU A 36 -12.90 6.72 1.80
N GLU A 37 -12.55 7.26 2.97
CA GLU A 37 -12.07 6.46 4.11
C GLU A 37 -13.15 5.48 4.63
N ILE A 38 -14.42 5.71 4.27
CA ILE A 38 -15.59 4.99 4.79
C ILE A 38 -16.13 3.98 3.76
N ASP A 39 -15.81 4.12 2.47
CA ASP A 39 -16.30 3.24 1.41
C ASP A 39 -15.23 2.25 0.96
N LEU A 40 -14.86 1.38 1.91
CA LEU A 40 -13.85 0.32 1.73
C LEU A 40 -14.39 -0.89 0.95
N GLN A 41 -15.57 -0.78 0.33
CA GLN A 41 -16.14 -1.80 -0.55
C GLN A 41 -15.68 -1.60 -2.02
N GLU A 42 -15.46 -0.35 -2.44
CA GLU A 42 -14.96 0.00 -3.78
C GLU A 42 -13.52 0.52 -3.73
N PHE A 43 -12.56 -0.39 -3.48
CA PHE A 43 -11.14 -0.09 -3.49
C PHE A 43 -10.40 -0.65 -4.71
N GLU A 44 -9.37 0.07 -5.16
CA GLU A 44 -8.40 -0.37 -6.16
C GLU A 44 -7.15 -0.91 -5.47
N LEU A 45 -6.59 -1.98 -6.03
CA LEU A 45 -5.33 -2.58 -5.58
C LEU A 45 -4.29 -2.39 -6.67
N VAL A 46 -3.09 -1.95 -6.27
CA VAL A 46 -1.93 -1.89 -7.15
C VAL A 46 -0.80 -2.67 -6.49
N ASP A 47 -0.39 -3.77 -7.12
CA ASP A 47 0.74 -4.57 -6.68
C ASP A 47 2.06 -3.98 -7.20
N VAL A 48 3.06 -3.91 -6.33
CA VAL A 48 4.41 -3.46 -6.67
C VAL A 48 5.42 -4.35 -5.97
N LYS A 49 6.29 -4.99 -6.75
CA LYS A 49 7.43 -5.74 -6.22
C LYS A 49 8.53 -4.79 -5.78
N VAL A 50 9.04 -5.03 -4.57
CA VAL A 50 10.09 -4.22 -3.95
C VAL A 50 11.10 -5.15 -3.30
N ASP A 51 12.36 -5.05 -3.71
CA ASP A 51 13.48 -5.61 -2.94
C ASP A 51 13.84 -4.67 -1.79
N PHE A 52 13.65 -5.13 -0.56
CA PHE A 52 13.97 -4.42 0.68
C PHE A 52 15.47 -4.42 1.00
N SER A 53 16.25 -5.26 0.32
CA SER A 53 17.71 -5.31 0.41
C SER A 53 18.37 -4.24 -0.45
N ASP A 54 17.68 -3.77 -1.48
CA ASP A 54 18.16 -2.74 -2.41
C ASP A 54 17.54 -1.36 -2.09
N ALA A 55 18.39 -0.44 -1.64
CA ALA A 55 17.97 0.94 -1.36
C ALA A 55 17.45 1.67 -2.60
N GLU A 56 17.94 1.34 -3.80
CA GLU A 56 17.47 1.95 -5.05
C GLU A 56 16.09 1.43 -5.44
N SER A 57 15.83 0.14 -5.27
CA SER A 57 14.50 -0.47 -5.37
C SER A 57 13.49 0.21 -4.43
N VAL A 58 13.82 0.35 -3.14
CA VAL A 58 12.96 1.05 -2.16
C VAL A 58 12.71 2.49 -2.58
N LYS A 59 13.75 3.23 -3.00
CA LYS A 59 13.59 4.61 -3.46
C LYS A 59 12.65 4.70 -4.67
N ARG A 60 12.84 3.82 -5.66
CA ARG A 60 11.98 3.75 -6.86
C ARG A 60 10.53 3.45 -6.50
N PHE A 61 10.30 2.53 -5.57
CA PHE A 61 8.96 2.26 -5.04
C PHE A 61 8.33 3.52 -4.45
N LEU A 62 9.01 4.15 -3.48
CA LEU A 62 8.46 5.33 -2.81
C LEU A 62 8.20 6.48 -3.80
N ASP A 63 9.09 6.70 -4.78
CA ASP A 63 8.94 7.75 -5.81
C ASP A 63 7.73 7.45 -6.71
N ARG A 64 7.59 6.20 -7.15
CA ARG A 64 6.46 5.73 -7.96
C ARG A 64 5.14 5.86 -7.20
N THR A 65 5.05 5.29 -6.00
CA THR A 65 3.84 5.33 -5.17
C THR A 65 3.45 6.76 -4.83
N THR A 66 4.41 7.66 -4.61
CA THR A 66 4.11 9.10 -4.39
C THR A 66 3.46 9.72 -5.61
N ARG A 67 3.99 9.45 -6.81
CA ARG A 67 3.40 9.96 -8.05
C ARG A 67 2.01 9.37 -8.30
N GLU A 68 1.87 8.05 -8.18
CA GLU A 68 0.59 7.37 -8.39
C GLU A 68 -0.48 7.85 -7.40
N THR A 69 -0.11 8.07 -6.14
CA THR A 69 -1.04 8.60 -5.13
C THR A 69 -1.48 10.02 -5.46
N LEU A 70 -0.56 10.90 -5.88
CA LEU A 70 -0.93 12.25 -6.31
C LEU A 70 -1.83 12.24 -7.57
N GLU A 71 -1.57 11.34 -8.52
CA GLU A 71 -2.42 11.16 -9.70
C GLU A 71 -3.80 10.58 -9.34
N GLY A 72 -3.84 9.67 -8.37
CA GLY A 72 -5.06 9.10 -7.80
C GLY A 72 -5.90 10.15 -7.09
N GLU A 73 -5.27 11.05 -6.31
CA GLU A 73 -5.96 12.13 -5.61
C GLU A 73 -6.73 13.04 -6.58
N VAL A 74 -6.20 13.29 -7.78
CA VAL A 74 -6.90 14.05 -8.84
C VAL A 74 -8.16 13.32 -9.31
N LYS A 75 -8.17 11.99 -9.26
CA LYS A 75 -9.33 11.14 -9.59
C LYS A 75 -10.25 10.89 -8.38
N GLY A 76 -9.94 11.50 -7.23
CA GLY A 76 -10.66 11.31 -5.98
C GLY A 76 -10.28 10.04 -5.22
N LEU A 77 -9.23 9.32 -5.62
CA LEU A 77 -8.72 8.14 -4.92
C LEU A 77 -7.62 8.53 -3.94
N LYS A 78 -7.63 7.94 -2.75
CA LYS A 78 -6.60 8.12 -1.72
C LYS A 78 -5.98 6.79 -1.36
N LEU A 79 -4.66 6.79 -1.18
CA LEU A 79 -3.98 5.67 -0.56
C LEU A 79 -4.44 5.58 0.89
N ILE A 80 -5.04 4.46 1.28
CA ILE A 80 -5.61 4.24 2.61
C ILE A 80 -4.76 3.26 3.42
N ALA A 81 -4.14 2.30 2.74
CA ALA A 81 -3.36 1.25 3.35
C ALA A 81 -2.34 0.67 2.37
N MET A 82 -1.32 0.02 2.93
CA MET A 82 -0.39 -0.84 2.21
C MET A 82 -0.39 -2.22 2.86
N VAL A 83 -0.32 -3.26 2.04
CA VAL A 83 -0.30 -4.65 2.51
C VAL A 83 0.88 -5.38 1.91
N ILE A 84 1.63 -6.10 2.74
CA ILE A 84 2.64 -7.05 2.25
C ILE A 84 2.09 -8.46 2.35
N ASP A 85 2.18 -9.18 1.25
CA ASP A 85 1.95 -10.61 1.19
C ASP A 85 3.24 -11.39 1.53
N LYS A 86 3.16 -12.25 2.54
CA LYS A 86 4.24 -13.17 2.94
C LYS A 86 3.93 -14.64 2.64
N GLY A 87 2.96 -14.92 1.79
CA GLY A 87 2.47 -16.27 1.51
C GLY A 87 1.47 -16.73 2.57
N ASP A 88 1.93 -16.96 3.81
CA ASP A 88 1.08 -17.49 4.89
C ASP A 88 0.41 -16.40 5.75
N ASP A 89 0.85 -15.13 5.61
CA ASP A 89 0.36 -14.01 6.42
C ASP A 89 0.39 -12.70 5.63
N TYR A 90 -0.47 -11.76 6.03
CA TYR A 90 -0.61 -10.45 5.44
C TYR A 90 -0.34 -9.37 6.47
N ILE A 91 0.64 -8.51 6.19
CA ILE A 91 0.96 -7.39 7.08
C ILE A 91 0.32 -6.12 6.53
N PHE A 92 -0.59 -5.55 7.32
CA PHE A 92 -1.27 -4.31 7.00
C PHE A 92 -0.57 -3.13 7.66
N SER A 93 -0.44 -2.04 6.93
CA SER A 93 -0.08 -0.72 7.44
C SER A 93 -1.10 0.30 6.93
N SER A 94 -1.80 0.94 7.85
CA SER A 94 -2.81 1.96 7.56
C SER A 94 -2.76 3.06 8.62
N GLN A 95 -3.14 4.28 8.24
CA GLN A 95 -3.37 5.36 9.21
C GLN A 95 -4.83 5.42 9.69
N VAL A 96 -5.74 4.79 8.93
CA VAL A 96 -7.13 4.59 9.32
C VAL A 96 -7.30 3.24 10.02
N GLU A 97 -8.24 3.17 10.95
CA GLU A 97 -8.59 1.92 11.61
C GLU A 97 -9.32 1.02 10.59
N LEU A 98 -8.66 -0.06 10.19
CA LEU A 98 -9.24 -1.08 9.34
C LEU A 98 -9.86 -2.15 10.23
N ASP A 99 -11.17 -2.33 10.15
CA ASP A 99 -11.83 -3.44 10.82
C ASP A 99 -11.44 -4.79 10.20
N GLU A 100 -11.73 -5.88 10.92
CA GLU A 100 -11.43 -7.25 10.46
C GLU A 100 -12.13 -7.57 9.12
N SER A 101 -13.36 -7.09 8.92
CA SER A 101 -14.15 -7.38 7.72
C SER A 101 -13.55 -6.78 6.45
N ILE A 102 -12.98 -5.58 6.56
CA ILE A 102 -12.28 -4.88 5.47
C ILE A 102 -10.95 -5.58 5.19
N LYS A 103 -10.21 -5.96 6.23
CA LYS A 103 -8.97 -6.72 6.06
C LYS A 103 -9.23 -8.05 5.36
N GLU A 104 -10.28 -8.77 5.73
CA GLU A 104 -10.69 -10.01 5.04
C GLU A 104 -11.04 -9.74 3.57
N SER A 105 -11.86 -8.71 3.30
CA SER A 105 -12.22 -8.33 1.92
C SER A 105 -11.00 -7.98 1.06
N ILE A 106 -10.01 -7.30 1.65
CA ILE A 106 -8.73 -7.00 0.99
C ILE A 106 -7.96 -8.28 0.70
N LYS A 107 -7.84 -9.20 1.67
CA LYS A 107 -7.15 -10.48 1.50
C LYS A 107 -7.79 -11.29 0.37
N GLU A 108 -9.12 -11.44 0.39
CA GLU A 108 -9.87 -12.16 -0.65
C GLU A 108 -9.60 -11.59 -2.04
N LYS A 109 -9.59 -10.26 -2.17
CA LYS A 109 -9.31 -9.60 -3.45
C LYS A 109 -7.85 -9.77 -3.90
N ILE A 110 -6.90 -9.78 -2.96
CA ILE A 110 -5.49 -10.09 -3.27
C ILE A 110 -5.35 -11.54 -3.75
N GLU A 111 -6.01 -12.51 -3.10
CA GLU A 111 -5.99 -13.91 -3.54
C GLU A 111 -6.62 -14.09 -4.92
N GLN A 112 -7.75 -13.42 -5.20
CA GLN A 112 -8.37 -13.43 -6.54
C GLN A 112 -7.40 -12.93 -7.62
N LEU A 113 -6.64 -11.86 -7.34
CA LEU A 113 -5.64 -11.32 -8.28
C LEU A 113 -4.45 -12.26 -8.50
N LYS A 114 -4.17 -13.19 -7.58
CA LYS A 114 -3.12 -14.20 -7.75
C LYS A 114 -3.58 -15.41 -8.57
N GLU A 115 -4.89 -15.69 -8.58
CA GLU A 115 -5.48 -16.83 -9.30
C GLU A 115 -5.76 -16.55 -10.79
N GLU A 116 -5.75 -15.28 -11.23
CA GLU A 116 -5.82 -14.86 -12.64
C GLU A 116 -4.47 -14.90 -13.37
#